data_AF-A0A5C7QBI2-F1
#
_entry.id   AF-A0A5C7QBI2-F1
#
_cell.length_a   1.000
_cell.length_b   1.000
_cell.length_c   1.000
_cell.angle_alpha   90.00
_cell.angle_beta   90.00
_cell.angle_gamma   90.00
#
_symmetry.space_group_name_H-M   'P 1'
#
loop_
_entity.id
_entity.type
_entity.pdbx_description
1 polymer ?
#
loop_
_entity_poly.entity_id
_entity_poly.type
_entity_poly.pdbx_seq_one_letter_code
_entity_poly.pdbx_strand_id
1 'polypeptide(L)'
;MTKSLDGAIDGVRTAIATMTGLTRVYDDPPASLSEFPCAFVVSANGEMSDTGAGGLAFHAIAIEIYQAPNITAEAVDGAKVWP
;
A
#
# COMPACT_ATOMS: atom_id res chain seq x y z
N MET A 1 -6.13 -22.23 -1.51
CA MET A 1 -5.42 -20.96 -1.23
C MET A 1 -6.16 -20.30 -0.09
N THR A 2 -5.60 -20.31 1.12
CA THR A 2 -6.20 -19.64 2.29
C THR A 2 -6.09 -18.14 2.05
N LYS A 3 -7.20 -17.40 2.05
CA LYS A 3 -7.19 -15.94 1.90
C LYS A 3 -6.73 -15.31 3.22
N SER A 4 -5.43 -15.07 3.35
CA SER A 4 -4.83 -14.35 4.47
C SER A 4 -4.70 -12.85 4.16
N LEU A 5 -4.65 -12.02 5.21
CA LEU A 5 -4.35 -10.60 5.08
C LEU A 5 -2.98 -10.38 4.41
N ASP A 6 -1.96 -11.12 4.82
CA ASP A 6 -0.63 -11.06 4.21
C ASP A 6 -0.67 -11.36 2.72
N GLY A 7 -1.40 -12.41 2.31
CA GLY A 7 -1.55 -12.74 0.89
C GLY A 7 -2.31 -11.67 0.10
N ALA A 8 -3.26 -10.96 0.73
CA ALA A 8 -3.93 -9.82 0.12
C ALA A 8 -2.99 -8.61 -0.02
N ILE A 9 -2.19 -8.31 1.01
CA ILE A 9 -1.17 -7.26 1.00
C ILE A 9 -0.14 -7.53 -0.11
N ASP A 10 0.36 -8.76 -0.21
CA ASP A 10 1.31 -9.16 -1.25
C ASP A 10 0.70 -9.08 -2.66
N GLY A 11 -0.59 -9.40 -2.80
CA GLY A 11 -1.33 -9.19 -4.03
C GLY A 11 -1.38 -7.72 -4.46
N VAL A 12 -1.71 -6.83 -3.51
CA VAL A 12 -1.72 -5.38 -3.74
C VAL A 12 -0.32 -4.86 -4.06
N ARG A 13 0.70 -5.27 -3.29
CA ARG A 13 2.12 -4.97 -3.52
C ARG A 13 2.56 -5.35 -4.93
N THR A 14 2.21 -6.56 -5.37
CA THR A 14 2.53 -7.06 -6.71
C THR A 14 1.85 -6.20 -7.78
N ALA A 15 0.59 -5.81 -7.58
CA ALA A 15 -0.12 -4.94 -8.50
C ALA A 15 0.53 -3.56 -8.61
N ILE A 16 0.83 -2.90 -7.47
CA ILE A 16 1.43 -1.56 -7.49
C ILE A 16 2.88 -1.54 -7.99
N ALA A 17 3.61 -2.65 -7.88
CA ALA A 17 4.96 -2.76 -8.42
C ALA A 17 4.99 -2.64 -9.96
N THR A 18 3.83 -2.77 -10.63
CA THR A 18 3.70 -2.55 -12.08
C THR A 18 3.44 -1.08 -12.44
N MET A 19 3.24 -0.20 -11.45
CA MET A 19 2.95 1.22 -11.69
C MET A 19 4.20 1.97 -12.15
N THR A 20 4.05 2.73 -13.22
CA THR A 20 5.09 3.63 -13.71
C THR A 20 5.22 4.84 -12.80
N GLY A 21 6.46 5.22 -12.46
CA GLY A 21 6.76 6.41 -11.65
C GLY A 21 7.11 6.11 -10.18
N LEU A 22 6.94 4.87 -9.71
CA LEU A 22 7.52 4.41 -8.45
C LEU A 22 8.94 3.89 -8.70
N THR A 23 9.88 4.36 -7.89
CA THR A 23 11.25 3.84 -7.85
C THR A 23 11.31 2.55 -7.04
N ARG A 24 10.57 2.49 -5.93
CA ARG A 24 10.61 1.34 -5.02
C ARG A 24 9.28 1.08 -4.35
N VAL A 25 8.95 -0.21 -4.16
CA VAL A 25 7.87 -0.66 -3.28
C VAL A 25 8.49 -1.42 -2.12
N TYR A 26 8.28 -0.95 -0.90
CA TYR A 26 8.88 -1.52 0.32
C TYR A 26 7.97 -2.53 1.01
N ASP A 27 8.54 -3.64 1.48
CA ASP A 27 7.99 -4.63 2.43
C ASP A 27 8.42 -4.42 3.87
N ASP A 28 9.47 -3.64 4.06
CA ASP A 28 10.03 -3.30 5.36
C ASP A 28 9.28 -2.13 6.05
N PRO A 29 9.41 -1.98 7.38
CA PRO A 29 8.77 -0.90 8.11
C PRO A 29 9.19 0.51 7.61
N PRO A 30 8.35 1.54 7.82
CA PRO A 30 8.53 2.88 7.22
C PRO A 30 9.84 3.60 7.55
N ALA A 31 10.56 3.17 8.60
CA ALA A 31 11.88 3.72 8.93
C ALA A 31 12.95 3.41 7.85
N SER A 32 12.71 2.43 6.98
CA SER A 32 13.62 1.99 5.92
C SER A 32 13.41 2.72 4.59
N LEU A 33 12.46 3.65 4.50
CA LEU A 33 12.16 4.37 3.25
C LEU A 33 13.33 5.30 2.88
N SER A 34 13.98 5.01 1.75
CA SER A 34 15.20 5.70 1.31
C SER A 34 15.21 6.10 -0.17
N GLU A 35 14.39 5.47 -1.01
CA GLU A 35 14.35 5.67 -2.46
C GLU A 35 12.99 6.23 -2.88
N PHE A 36 12.94 7.51 -3.25
CA PHE A 36 11.70 8.19 -3.63
C PHE A 36 11.63 8.41 -5.15
N PRO A 37 10.42 8.36 -5.77
CA PRO A 37 9.13 8.09 -5.16
C PRO A 37 8.96 6.62 -4.77
N CYS A 38 8.45 6.35 -3.57
CA CYS A 38 8.20 4.99 -3.12
C CYS A 38 6.77 4.78 -2.63
N ALA A 39 6.37 3.52 -2.61
CA ALA A 39 5.14 3.09 -1.97
C ALA A 39 5.38 2.01 -0.92
N PHE A 40 4.49 1.91 0.05
CA PHE A 40 4.38 0.75 0.93
C PHE A 40 2.91 0.38 1.14
N VAL A 41 2.64 -0.89 1.41
CA VAL A 41 1.28 -1.44 1.56
C VAL A 41 1.12 -1.99 2.97
N VAL A 42 0.08 -1.55 3.68
CA VAL A 42 -0.23 -1.98 5.04
C VAL A 42 -1.71 -2.18 5.27
N SER A 43 -2.06 -2.94 6.30
CA SER A 43 -3.41 -2.88 6.87
C SER A 43 -3.58 -1.60 7.66
N ALA A 44 -4.55 -0.77 7.28
CA ALA A 44 -4.87 0.47 7.98
C ALA A 44 -5.75 0.22 9.21
N ASN A 45 -6.70 -0.71 9.10
CA ASN A 45 -7.56 -1.16 10.19
C ASN A 45 -8.14 -2.55 9.88
N GLY A 46 -8.60 -3.22 10.93
CA GLY A 46 -9.32 -4.48 10.85
C GLY A 46 -10.48 -4.51 11.85
N GLU A 47 -11.58 -5.12 11.45
CA GLU A 47 -12.75 -5.37 12.29
C GLU A 47 -13.12 -6.84 12.20
N MET A 48 -13.42 -7.45 13.35
CA MET A 48 -13.97 -8.79 13.43
C MET A 48 -15.44 -8.69 13.83
N SER A 49 -16.33 -9.16 12.96
CA SER A 49 -17.75 -9.29 13.23
C SER A 49 -18.07 -10.75 13.52
N ASP A 50 -18.44 -11.06 14.75
CA ASP A 50 -18.95 -12.39 15.10
C ASP A 50 -20.45 -12.42 14.87
N THR A 51 -20.85 -12.97 13.72
CA THR A 51 -22.27 -13.21 13.43
C THR A 51 -22.62 -14.61 13.88
N GLY A 52 -23.86 -14.87 14.29
CA GLY A 52 -24.29 -16.23 14.67
C GLY A 52 -24.12 -17.31 13.58
N ALA A 53 -23.70 -16.93 12.36
CA ALA A 53 -23.33 -17.81 11.25
C ALA A 53 -21.80 -18.03 11.10
N GLY A 54 -20.97 -17.44 11.97
CA GLY A 54 -19.51 -17.46 11.95
C GLY A 54 -18.88 -16.07 12.00
N GLY A 55 -17.60 -16.02 12.38
CA GLY A 55 -16.80 -14.80 12.42
C GLY A 55 -16.34 -14.35 11.04
N LEU A 56 -16.57 -13.09 10.70
CA LEU A 56 -16.05 -12.41 9.53
C LEU A 56 -14.97 -11.41 9.97
N ALA A 57 -13.87 -11.35 9.23
CA ALA A 57 -12.84 -10.33 9.40
C ALA A 57 -12.82 -9.40 8.18
N PHE A 58 -12.98 -8.11 8.41
CA PHE A 58 -12.86 -7.07 7.40
C PHE A 58 -11.58 -6.30 7.65
N HIS A 59 -10.77 -6.12 6.60
CA HIS A 59 -9.54 -5.34 6.67
C HIS A 59 -9.57 -4.25 5.60
N ALA A 60 -9.17 -3.04 5.96
CA ALA A 60 -8.78 -2.03 4.99
C ALA A 60 -7.29 -2.12 4.74
N ILE A 61 -6.90 -2.10 3.47
CA ILE A 61 -5.51 -2.05 3.02
C ILE A 61 -5.27 -0.64 2.48
N ALA A 62 -4.25 0.03 3.00
CA ALA A 62 -3.79 1.32 2.50
C ALA A 62 -2.53 1.14 1.65
N ILE A 63 -2.45 1.95 0.60
CA ILE A 63 -1.23 2.16 -0.19
C ILE A 63 -0.75 3.56 0.15
N GLU A 64 0.38 3.66 0.83
CA GLU A 64 0.98 4.94 1.20
C GLU A 64 2.12 5.25 0.24
N ILE A 65 2.13 6.46 -0.31
CA ILE A 65 3.10 6.90 -1.32
C ILE A 65 3.82 8.14 -0.84
N TYR A 66 5.14 8.07 -0.92
CA TYR A 66 6.03 9.12 -0.50
C TYR A 66 6.79 9.66 -1.69
N GLN A 67 6.82 10.98 -1.76
CA GLN A 67 7.62 11.73 -2.70
C GLN A 67 8.89 12.24 -2.01
N ALA A 68 9.90 12.60 -2.80
CA ALA A 68 11.12 13.19 -2.27
C ALA A 68 10.80 14.53 -1.56
N PRO A 69 11.42 14.85 -0.40
CA PRO A 69 11.10 16.07 0.35
C PRO A 69 11.32 17.38 -0.40
N ASN A 70 12.17 17.35 -1.44
CA ASN A 70 12.58 18.48 -2.27
C ASN A 70 11.88 18.50 -3.65
N ILE A 71 10.87 17.67 -3.87
CA ILE A 71 10.15 17.65 -5.13
C ILE A 71 9.28 18.91 -5.29
N THR A 72 9.13 19.41 -6.51
CA THR A 72 8.23 20.53 -6.78
C THR A 72 6.78 20.08 -6.67
N ALA A 73 5.88 20.99 -6.27
CA ALA A 73 4.44 20.72 -6.25
C ALA A 73 3.90 20.26 -7.62
N GLU A 74 4.52 20.72 -8.70
CA GLU A 74 4.21 20.35 -10.08
C GLU A 74 4.57 18.89 -10.38
N ALA A 75 5.68 18.39 -9.84
CA ALA A 75 6.06 16.98 -9.94
C ALA A 75 5.21 16.08 -9.03
N VAL A 76 4.72 16.59 -7.89
CA VAL A 76 3.67 15.91 -7.10
C VAL A 76 2.35 15.85 -7.88
N ASP A 77 1.97 16.93 -8.55
CA ASP A 77 0.72 17.00 -9.34
C ASP A 77 0.77 16.12 -10.60
N GLY A 78 1.90 16.08 -11.29
CA GLY A 78 2.16 15.13 -12.37
C GLY A 78 2.15 13.67 -11.91
N ALA A 79 2.45 13.42 -10.63
CA ALA A 79 2.28 12.12 -10.00
C ALA A 79 0.84 11.85 -9.52
N LYS A 80 -0.13 12.76 -9.66
CA LYS A 80 -1.55 12.46 -9.37
C LYS A 80 -2.27 11.81 -10.54
N VAL A 81 -1.70 11.89 -11.74
CA VAL A 81 -2.20 11.20 -12.95
C VAL A 81 -1.76 9.73 -12.89
N TRP A 82 -2.15 9.07 -11.82
CA TRP A 82 -2.04 7.64 -11.66
C TRP A 82 -3.14 6.96 -12.49
N PRO A 83 -2.84 5.84 -13.17
CA PRO A 83 -3.87 5.09 -13.87
C PRO A 83 -4.96 4.58 -12.92
#